data_AF-A0A4Q6BFT4-F1
#
_entry.id   AF-A0A4Q6BFT4-F1
#
_cell.length_a   1.000
_cell.length_b   1.000
_cell.length_c   1.000
_cell.angle_alpha   90.00
_cell.angle_beta   90.00
_cell.angle_gamma   90.00
#
_symmetry.space_group_name_H-M   'P 1'
#
loop_
_entity.id
_entity.type
_entity.pdbx_description
1 polymer ?
#
loop_
_entity_poly.entity_id
_entity_poly.type
_entity_poly.pdbx_seq_one_letter_code
_entity_poly.pdbx_strand_id
1 'polypeptide(L)'
;MDINFSVEDKNIVLIDDVLYTGRTIRAALDALMDFGRPAKVELMVLIDRRYSRQLPIQADYIGKSIDSIITQKVKVLWQEKDDKDEVVLV
;
A
#
# COMPACT_ATOMS: atom_id res chain seq x y z
N MET A 1 14.27 0.74 -4.18
CA MET A 1 13.41 0.51 -5.35
C MET A 1 14.35 0.55 -6.54
N ASP A 2 14.40 -0.49 -7.37
CA ASP A 2 15.22 -0.49 -8.57
C ASP A 2 14.28 -0.26 -9.76
N ILE A 3 14.26 0.97 -10.28
CA ILE A 3 13.41 1.37 -11.40
C ILE A 3 14.33 1.79 -12.54
N ASN A 4 14.32 1.00 -13.61
CA ASN A 4 15.22 1.19 -14.74
C ASN A 4 14.61 2.16 -15.79
N PHE A 5 13.60 2.93 -15.39
CA PHE A 5 12.84 3.82 -16.25
C PHE A 5 12.42 5.09 -15.50
N SER A 6 12.31 6.20 -16.21
CA SER A 6 11.78 7.45 -15.65
C SER A 6 10.28 7.34 -15.38
N VAL A 7 9.82 7.95 -14.28
CA VAL A 7 8.38 8.08 -13.96
C VAL A 7 7.80 9.43 -14.41
N GLU A 8 8.60 10.27 -15.07
CA GLU A 8 8.16 11.58 -15.59
C GLU A 8 6.90 11.45 -16.45
N ASP A 9 5.91 12.29 -16.15
CA ASP A 9 4.62 12.39 -16.86
C ASP A 9 3.81 11.07 -16.93
N LYS A 10 4.16 10.07 -16.12
CA LYS A 10 3.43 8.80 -16.06
C LYS A 10 2.33 8.81 -14.99
N ASN A 11 1.29 8.04 -15.24
CA ASN A 11 0.31 7.65 -14.22
C ASN A 11 0.86 6.43 -13.47
N ILE A 12 1.09 6.57 -12.17
CA ILE A 12 1.68 5.53 -11.32
C ILE A 12 0.63 5.05 -10.33
N VAL A 13 0.47 3.73 -10.22
CA VAL A 13 -0.33 3.11 -9.16
C VAL A 13 0.62 2.41 -8.20
N LEU A 14 0.71 2.92 -6.97
CA LEU A 14 1.38 2.22 -5.88
C LEU A 14 0.48 1.09 -5.39
N ILE A 15 1.06 -0.11 -5.20
CA ILE A 15 0.32 -1.29 -4.76
C ILE A 15 0.94 -1.77 -3.45
N ASP A 16 0.10 -1.97 -2.44
CA ASP A 16 0.50 -2.51 -1.13
C ASP A 16 -0.54 -3.53 -0.63
N ASP A 17 -0.12 -4.48 0.20
CA ASP A 17 -1.04 -5.51 0.71
C ASP A 17 -1.99 -4.94 1.77
N VAL A 18 -1.46 -4.16 2.72
CA VAL A 18 -2.22 -3.63 3.85
C VAL A 18 -1.90 -2.15 4.10
N LEU A 19 -2.89 -1.28 3.91
CA LEU A 19 -2.78 0.11 4.31
C LEU A 19 -3.07 0.26 5.81
N TYR A 20 -2.03 0.51 6.60
CA TYR A 20 -2.11 0.72 8.05
C TYR A 20 -1.90 2.19 8.46
N THR A 21 -0.70 2.56 8.92
CA THR A 21 -0.41 3.93 9.38
C THR A 21 -0.19 4.93 8.25
N GLY A 22 0.07 4.43 7.03
CA GLY A 22 0.45 5.21 5.86
C GLY A 22 1.96 5.46 5.70
N ARG A 23 2.80 5.06 6.67
CA ARG A 23 4.24 5.35 6.63
C ARG A 23 4.98 4.66 5.47
N THR A 24 4.62 3.42 5.14
CA THR A 24 5.18 2.70 3.98
C THR A 24 4.91 3.45 2.69
N ILE A 25 3.65 3.86 2.47
CA ILE A 25 3.26 4.62 1.29
C ILE A 25 3.94 5.98 1.25
N ARG A 26 4.07 6.69 2.38
CA ARG A 26 4.79 7.97 2.43
C ARG A 26 6.25 7.81 1.97
N ALA A 27 6.93 6.76 2.44
CA ALA A 27 8.29 6.45 2.03
C ALA A 27 8.38 6.06 0.55
N ALA A 28 7.39 5.33 0.04
CA ALA A 28 7.30 5.01 -1.39
C ALA A 28 7.10 6.27 -2.25
N LEU A 29 6.27 7.21 -1.81
CA LEU A 29 6.09 8.51 -2.47
C LEU A 29 7.38 9.32 -2.46
N ASP A 30 8.12 9.35 -1.34
CA ASP A 30 9.43 10.01 -1.29
C ASP A 30 10.41 9.39 -2.28
N ALA A 31 10.53 8.06 -2.28
CA ALA A 31 11.42 7.35 -3.20
C ALA A 31 11.01 7.53 -4.67
N LEU A 32 9.72 7.62 -4.98
CA LEU A 32 9.23 7.81 -6.35
C LEU A 32 9.73 9.13 -6.97
N MET A 33 9.86 10.18 -6.16
CA MET A 33 10.32 11.50 -6.59
C MET A 33 11.78 11.49 -7.06
N ASP A 34 12.60 10.53 -6.60
CA ASP A 34 13.98 10.36 -7.05
C ASP A 34 14.06 9.85 -8.50
N PHE A 35 12.97 9.30 -9.05
CA PHE A 35 12.90 8.74 -10.41
C PHE A 35 12.17 9.64 -11.43
N GLY A 36 11.71 10.83 -11.02
CA GLY A 36 10.97 11.78 -11.86
C GLY A 36 9.66 12.26 -11.23
N ARG A 37 8.92 13.09 -11.97
CA ARG A 37 7.64 13.65 -11.54
C ARG A 37 6.49 12.97 -12.28
N PRO A 38 5.76 12.06 -11.63
CA PRO A 38 4.60 11.44 -12.25
C PRO A 38 3.48 12.45 -12.49
N ALA A 39 2.73 12.28 -13.58
CA ALA A 39 1.54 13.07 -13.88
C ALA A 39 0.42 12.83 -12.85
N LYS A 40 0.35 11.60 -12.34
CA LYS A 40 -0.62 11.18 -11.32
C LYS A 40 -0.04 10.03 -10.50
N VAL A 41 -0.32 10.03 -9.19
CA VAL A 41 -0.04 8.90 -8.31
C VAL A 41 -1.33 8.47 -7.65
N GLU A 42 -1.64 7.18 -7.74
CA GLU A 42 -2.77 6.54 -7.10
C GLU A 42 -2.28 5.41 -6.18
N LEU A 43 -3.11 5.00 -5.24
CA LEU A 43 -2.82 3.92 -4.31
C LEU A 43 -3.90 2.84 -4.39
N MET A 44 -3.47 1.60 -4.64
CA MET A 44 -4.29 0.40 -4.58
C MET A 44 -3.82 -0.49 -3.43
N VAL A 45 -4.75 -0.90 -2.57
CA VAL A 45 -4.45 -1.83 -1.48
C VAL A 45 -5.44 -2.97 -1.40
N LEU A 46 -4.96 -4.15 -1.01
CA LEU A 46 -5.85 -5.29 -0.78
C LEU A 46 -6.69 -5.06 0.48
N ILE A 47 -6.06 -4.69 1.60
CA ILE A 47 -6.74 -4.45 2.87
C ILE A 47 -6.52 -3.02 3.36
N ASP A 48 -7.60 -2.34 3.71
CA ASP A 48 -7.55 -1.06 4.41
C ASP A 48 -7.91 -1.21 5.89
N ARG A 49 -6.93 -0.98 6.78
CA ARG A 49 -7.16 -0.89 8.23
C ARG A 49 -7.61 0.51 8.61
N ARG A 50 -8.91 0.67 8.83
CA ARG A 50 -9.50 1.97 9.16
C ARG A 50 -9.08 2.47 10.55
N TYR A 51 -9.22 3.78 10.76
CA TYR A 51 -8.98 4.48 12.04
C TYR A 51 -7.55 4.42 12.61
N SER A 52 -6.61 3.84 11.87
CA SER A 52 -5.22 3.66 12.32
C SER A 52 -4.22 4.57 11.62
N ARG A 53 -4.71 5.56 10.85
CA ARG A 53 -3.89 6.48 10.07
C ARG A 53 -3.11 7.42 10.98
N GLN A 54 -1.83 7.58 10.66
CA GLN A 54 -0.95 8.58 11.27
C GLN A 54 -0.52 9.66 10.28
N LEU A 55 -0.79 9.43 8.99
CA LEU A 55 -0.55 10.34 7.89
C LEU A 55 -1.84 10.49 7.07
N PRO A 56 -2.07 11.64 6.42
CA PRO A 56 -3.25 11.90 5.60
C PRO A 56 -3.15 11.18 4.25
N ILE A 57 -3.11 9.84 4.29
CA ILE A 57 -2.96 8.96 3.13
C ILE A 57 -4.20 8.06 3.04
N GLN A 58 -4.82 8.06 1.87
CA GLN A 58 -5.98 7.24 1.55
C GLN A 58 -5.69 6.47 0.25
N ALA A 59 -6.25 5.27 0.13
CA ALA A 59 -6.20 4.50 -1.10
C ALA A 59 -7.34 4.92 -2.04
N ASP A 60 -7.02 4.99 -3.33
CA ASP A 60 -7.98 5.19 -4.41
C ASP A 60 -8.74 3.89 -4.71
N TYR A 61 -8.07 2.74 -4.55
CA TYR A 61 -8.63 1.41 -4.77
C TYR A 61 -8.42 0.54 -3.53
N ILE A 62 -9.50 -0.07 -3.05
CA ILE A 62 -9.50 -0.90 -1.84
C ILE A 62 -10.16 -2.24 -2.15
N GLY A 63 -9.48 -3.34 -1.87
CA GLY A 63 -10.09 -4.68 -1.92
C GLY A 63 -11.12 -4.86 -0.81
N LYS A 64 -10.70 -4.70 0.45
CA LYS A 64 -11.58 -4.76 1.62
C LYS A 64 -11.15 -3.82 2.74
N SER A 65 -12.08 -3.04 3.26
CA SER A 65 -11.87 -2.26 4.49
C SER A 65 -12.25 -3.08 5.71
N ILE A 66 -11.44 -3.00 6.76
CA ILE A 66 -11.70 -3.64 8.05
C ILE A 66 -11.48 -2.66 9.20
N ASP A 67 -12.19 -2.92 10.29
CA ASP A 67 -11.88 -2.31 11.58
C ASP A 67 -10.98 -3.27 12.35
N SER A 68 -9.87 -2.75 12.87
CA SER A 68 -8.95 -3.50 13.70
C SER A 68 -8.56 -2.65 14.90
N ILE A 69 -8.43 -3.26 16.07
CA ILE A 69 -7.76 -2.60 17.19
C ILE A 69 -6.24 -2.60 16.99
N ILE A 70 -5.53 -1.70 17.68
CA ILE A 70 -4.08 -1.49 17.51
C ILE A 70 -3.28 -2.78 17.76
N THR A 71 -3.76 -3.64 18.66
CA THR A 71 -3.10 -4.91 19.02
C THR A 71 -3.25 -6.00 17.95
N GLN A 72 -4.24 -5.88 17.06
CA GLN A 72 -4.45 -6.85 15.98
C GLN A 72 -3.50 -6.59 14.82
N LYS A 73 -3.09 -7.68 14.18
CA LYS A 73 -2.26 -7.68 12.98
C LYS A 73 -3.04 -8.31 11.84
N VAL A 74 -3.01 -7.65 10.69
CA VAL A 74 -3.45 -8.26 9.43
C VAL A 74 -2.24 -8.98 8.84
N LYS A 75 -2.39 -10.26 8.50
CA LYS A 75 -1.42 -10.97 7.67
C LYS A 75 -2.09 -11.36 6.37
N VAL A 76 -1.40 -11.08 5.27
CA VAL A 76 -1.76 -11.56 3.95
C VAL A 76 -0.83 -12.72 3.63
N LEU A 77 -1.42 -13.86 3.31
CA LEU A 77 -0.74 -15.10 2.95
C LEU A 77 -0.94 -15.30 1.45
N TRP A 78 0.14 -15.62 0.74
CA TRP A 78 0.14 -15.80 -0.72
C TRP A 78 0.51 -17.23 -1.07
N GLN A 79 -0.16 -17.81 -2.07
CA GLN A 79 0.06 -19.19 -2.50
C GLN A 79 1.54 -19.49 -2.80
N GLU A 80 2.27 -18.55 -3.40
CA GLU A 80 3.67 -18.73 -3.80
C GLU A 80 4.66 -18.76 -2.63
N LYS A 81 4.25 -18.27 -1.46
CA LYS A 81 5.12 -18.10 -0.29
C LYS A 81 4.66 -18.89 0.94
N ASP A 82 3.35 -19.01 1.11
CA ASP A 82 2.68 -19.50 2.32
C ASP A 82 1.78 -20.73 2.05
N ASP A 83 1.81 -21.28 0.83
CA ASP A 83 1.01 -22.42 0.36
C ASP A 83 -0.53 -22.23 0.41
N LYS A 84 -1.00 -20.98 0.60
CA LYS A 84 -2.42 -20.61 0.59
C LYS A 84 -2.64 -19.13 0.31
N ASP A 85 -3.79 -18.78 -0.25
CA ASP A 85 -4.24 -17.40 -0.41
C ASP A 85 -5.27 -17.01 0.66
N GLU A 86 -4.84 -16.30 1.70
CA GLU A 86 -5.70 -15.94 2.83
C GLU A 86 -5.35 -14.58 3.45
N VAL A 87 -6.37 -13.89 3.96
CA VAL A 87 -6.19 -12.72 4.83
C VAL A 87 -6.65 -13.08 6.23
N VAL A 88 -5.73 -13.05 7.19
CA VAL A 88 -6.01 -13.41 8.59
C VAL A 88 -5.79 -12.24 9.53
N LEU A 89 -6.64 -12.15 10.55
CA LEU A 89 -6.51 -11.22 11.67
C LEU A 89 -5.93 -11.98 12.86
N VAL A 90 -4.78 -11.54 13.38
CA VAL A 90 -4.02 -12.20 14.46
C VAL A 90 -3.86 -11.26 15.64
#